data_AF-A0A7K5G0K6-F1
#
_entry.id   AF-A0A7K5G0K6-F1
#
_cell.length_a   1.000
_cell.length_b   1.000
_cell.length_c   1.000
_cell.angle_alpha   90.00
_cell.angle_beta   90.00
_cell.angle_gamma   90.00
#
_symmetry.space_group_name_H-M   'P 1'
#
loop_
_entity.id
_entity.type
_entity.pdbx_description
1 polymer ?
#
loop_
_entity_poly.entity_id
_entity_poly.type
_entity_poly.pdbx_seq_one_letter_code
_entity_poly.pdbx_strand_id
1 'polypeptide(L)'
;GVSEVGGAPIGPPSLRRSPRLQARPLAPPEPRPPPAKPRPRRAGTGLSRRRAQDEEEEPTGVEVPQPRPRRSLGSAPPKVLFTGVVASEAMEVALRTLGGSVATSVFDCTHLVTDRVRRTIKFLCAVARGIPIVTPEWLHQV
;
A
#
# COMPACT_ATOMS: atom_id res chain seq x y z
N GLY A 1 -11.74 -68.17 37.51
CA GLY A 1 -11.29 -68.16 36.11
C GLY A 1 -10.90 -66.74 35.79
N VAL A 2 -9.66 -66.56 35.36
CA VAL A 2 -8.96 -65.30 35.14
C VAL A 2 -9.62 -64.41 34.07
N SER A 3 -9.55 -63.10 34.30
CA SER A 3 -9.86 -62.02 33.36
C SER A 3 -8.80 -61.96 32.24
N GLU A 4 -9.21 -61.76 31.00
CA GLU A 4 -8.29 -61.37 29.92
C GLU A 4 -8.92 -60.23 29.10
N VAL A 5 -8.39 -59.02 29.30
CA VAL A 5 -8.58 -57.86 28.44
C VAL A 5 -7.38 -57.82 27.50
N GLY A 6 -7.59 -58.14 26.23
CA GLY A 6 -6.57 -58.08 25.19
C GLY A 6 -6.20 -56.64 24.85
N GLY A 7 -5.09 -56.15 25.43
CA GLY A 7 -4.47 -54.88 25.06
C GLY A 7 -3.54 -55.03 23.86
N ALA A 8 -3.75 -54.23 22.82
CA ALA A 8 -2.84 -54.11 21.68
C ALA A 8 -1.54 -53.38 22.09
N PRO A 9 -0.35 -53.80 21.63
CA PRO A 9 0.87 -53.06 21.91
C PRO A 9 0.95 -51.81 21.02
N ILE A 10 0.89 -50.65 21.65
CA ILE A 10 1.18 -49.35 21.02
C ILE A 10 2.72 -49.23 20.94
N GLY A 11 3.29 -49.65 19.81
CA GLY A 11 4.70 -49.35 19.50
C GLY A 11 4.90 -47.85 19.26
N PRO A 12 6.07 -47.28 19.62
CA PRO A 12 6.35 -45.87 19.37
C PRO A 12 6.38 -45.58 17.86
N PRO A 13 5.90 -44.40 17.41
CA PRO A 13 5.91 -44.06 16.00
C PRO A 13 7.35 -43.91 15.49
N SER A 14 7.68 -44.65 14.43
CA SER A 14 8.94 -44.54 13.71
C SER A 14 9.17 -43.09 13.27
N LEU A 15 10.20 -42.46 13.85
CA LEU A 15 10.70 -41.15 13.46
C LEU A 15 11.03 -41.17 11.95
N ARG A 16 10.18 -40.54 11.14
CA ARG A 16 10.51 -40.24 9.73
C ARG A 16 11.78 -39.39 9.74
N ARG A 17 12.91 -39.99 9.34
CA ARG A 17 14.12 -39.24 9.01
C ARG A 17 13.79 -38.34 7.82
N SER A 18 13.64 -37.05 8.09
CA SER A 18 13.53 -36.01 7.06
C SER A 18 14.73 -36.13 6.11
N PRO A 19 14.54 -36.09 4.78
CA PRO A 19 15.67 -35.99 3.87
C PRO A 19 16.39 -34.69 4.15
N ARG A 20 17.69 -34.80 4.43
CA ARG A 20 18.63 -33.69 4.60
C ARG A 20 18.41 -32.70 3.45
N LEU A 21 17.91 -31.50 3.74
CA LEU A 21 17.93 -30.37 2.80
C LEU A 21 19.40 -30.13 2.44
N GLN A 22 19.84 -30.68 1.31
CA GLN A 22 21.12 -30.31 0.73
C GLN A 22 21.00 -28.84 0.32
N ALA A 23 21.87 -28.00 0.87
CA ALA A 23 21.95 -26.61 0.48
C ALA A 23 22.28 -26.54 -1.02
N ARG A 24 21.40 -25.91 -1.81
CA ARG A 24 21.69 -25.56 -3.19
C ARG A 24 22.93 -24.64 -3.20
N PRO A 25 23.99 -24.96 -3.96
CA PRO A 25 25.09 -24.03 -4.17
C PRO A 25 24.56 -22.75 -4.82
N LEU A 26 24.87 -21.58 -4.24
CA LEU A 26 24.58 -20.31 -4.89
C LEU A 26 25.44 -20.21 -6.16
N ALA A 27 24.79 -20.00 -7.30
CA ALA A 27 25.47 -19.63 -8.53
C ALA A 27 26.19 -18.28 -8.34
N PRO A 28 27.36 -18.06 -8.98
CA PRO A 28 28.06 -16.78 -8.93
C PRO A 28 27.20 -15.64 -9.51
N PRO A 29 27.32 -14.41 -8.99
CA PRO A 29 26.58 -13.27 -9.51
C PRO A 29 27.06 -12.90 -10.91
N GLU A 30 26.12 -12.80 -11.86
CA GLU A 30 26.36 -12.31 -13.22
C GLU A 30 26.86 -10.84 -13.18
N PRO A 31 27.84 -10.46 -14.03
CA PRO A 31 28.32 -9.08 -14.09
C PRO A 31 27.24 -8.13 -14.61
N ARG A 32 27.00 -7.04 -13.86
CA ARG A 32 26.02 -6.00 -14.21
C ARG A 32 26.40 -5.30 -15.53
N PRO A 33 25.43 -4.94 -16.39
CA PRO A 33 25.69 -4.16 -17.59
C PRO A 33 26.12 -2.71 -17.24
N PRO A 34 26.94 -2.07 -18.09
CA PRO A 34 27.44 -0.71 -17.83
C PRO A 34 26.35 0.36 -17.94
N PRO A 35 26.50 1.51 -17.26
CA PRO A 35 25.52 2.58 -17.27
C PRO A 35 25.43 3.27 -18.65
N ALA A 36 24.20 3.59 -19.07
CA ALA A 36 23.92 4.30 -20.32
C ALA A 36 24.42 5.76 -20.26
N LYS A 37 24.99 6.24 -21.37
CA LYS A 37 25.55 7.61 -21.51
C LYS A 37 24.43 8.67 -21.47
N PRO A 38 24.69 9.87 -20.90
CA PRO A 38 23.70 10.95 -20.85
C PRO A 38 23.42 11.52 -22.25
N ARG A 39 22.13 11.76 -22.53
CA ARG A 39 21.62 12.34 -23.78
C ARG A 39 21.83 13.87 -23.77
N PRO A 40 22.25 14.51 -24.87
CA PRO A 40 22.53 15.94 -24.88
C PRO A 40 21.27 16.78 -24.65
N ARG A 41 21.38 17.80 -23.79
CA ARG A 41 20.34 18.81 -23.54
C ARG A 41 20.25 19.73 -24.75
N ARG A 42 19.06 19.87 -25.33
CA ARG A 42 18.78 20.79 -26.42
C ARG A 42 18.81 22.23 -25.87
N ALA A 43 19.73 23.04 -26.38
CA ALA A 43 19.85 24.46 -26.07
C ALA A 43 18.64 25.22 -26.65
N GLY A 44 17.92 25.93 -25.78
CA GLY A 44 16.93 26.93 -26.15
C GLY A 44 17.51 28.31 -25.86
N THR A 45 17.93 29.01 -26.90
CA THR A 45 18.31 30.43 -26.91
C THR A 45 17.13 31.32 -26.58
N GLY A 46 17.31 32.23 -25.64
CA GLY A 46 16.32 33.25 -25.28
C GLY A 46 16.94 34.34 -24.41
N LEU A 47 17.94 35.05 -24.95
CA LEU A 47 18.38 36.34 -24.43
C LEU A 47 17.24 37.35 -24.64
N SER A 48 16.61 37.82 -23.57
CA SER A 48 15.91 39.11 -23.61
C SER A 48 16.29 39.94 -22.39
N ARG A 49 16.94 41.04 -22.73
CA ARG A 49 17.62 42.02 -21.89
C ARG A 49 16.60 43.06 -21.42
N ARG A 50 16.36 43.17 -20.11
CA ARG A 50 15.82 44.37 -19.44
C ARG A 50 16.49 44.47 -18.07
N ARG A 51 17.65 45.11 -18.00
CA ARG A 51 17.90 46.50 -17.56
C ARG A 51 17.49 46.70 -16.10
N ALA A 52 18.53 46.94 -15.30
CA ALA A 52 18.56 47.10 -13.86
C ALA A 52 17.65 48.21 -13.34
N GLN A 53 17.00 47.93 -12.20
CA GLN A 53 16.83 48.88 -11.10
C GLN A 53 17.04 48.07 -9.81
N ASP A 54 18.09 48.45 -9.09
CA ASP A 54 18.36 48.03 -7.72
C ASP A 54 17.36 48.75 -6.80
N GLU A 55 16.50 48.00 -6.11
CA GLU A 55 15.90 48.43 -4.86
C GLU A 55 15.89 47.22 -3.91
N GLU A 56 16.46 47.46 -2.73
CA GLU A 56 16.71 46.55 -1.63
C GLU A 56 15.39 46.16 -0.94
N GLU A 57 15.05 44.87 -0.91
CA GLU A 57 14.09 44.33 0.07
C GLU A 57 14.42 42.86 0.39
N GLU A 58 14.37 42.55 1.68
CA GLU A 58 14.82 41.37 2.42
C GLU A 58 14.56 39.99 1.77
N PRO A 59 15.48 39.02 1.93
CA PRO A 59 15.29 37.72 1.34
C PRO A 59 14.34 36.84 2.17
N THR A 60 13.62 36.01 1.44
CA THR A 60 13.11 34.68 1.82
C THR A 60 11.74 34.58 2.49
N GLY A 61 10.71 34.97 1.73
CA GLY A 61 9.43 34.26 1.83
C GLY A 61 9.64 32.79 1.48
N VAL A 62 9.64 31.91 2.48
CA VAL A 62 9.59 30.45 2.26
C VAL A 62 8.19 30.15 1.72
N GLU A 63 8.06 30.07 0.39
CA GLU A 63 6.84 29.63 -0.25
C GLU A 63 6.63 28.15 0.12
N VAL A 64 5.87 27.91 1.19
CA VAL A 64 5.51 26.56 1.64
C VAL A 64 4.80 25.87 0.47
N PRO A 65 5.32 24.72 -0.04
CA PRO A 65 4.66 24.01 -1.12
C PRO A 65 3.22 23.67 -0.71
N GLN A 66 2.25 24.38 -1.31
CA GLN A 66 0.84 24.14 -1.07
C GLN A 66 0.53 22.70 -1.51
N PRO A 67 -0.06 21.85 -0.65
CA PRO A 67 -0.46 20.52 -1.07
C PRO A 67 -1.43 20.65 -2.22
N ARG A 68 -1.03 20.11 -3.39
CA ARG A 68 -1.90 20.10 -4.58
C ARG A 68 -3.26 19.55 -4.17
N PRO A 69 -4.37 20.22 -4.53
CA PRO A 69 -5.70 19.70 -4.27
C PRO A 69 -5.75 18.27 -4.77
N ARG A 70 -6.09 17.33 -3.87
CA ARG A 70 -6.35 15.95 -4.29
C ARG A 70 -7.41 16.06 -5.37
N ARG A 71 -7.12 15.51 -6.55
CA ARG A 71 -8.06 15.49 -7.68
C ARG A 71 -9.40 15.08 -7.10
N SER A 72 -10.40 15.96 -7.16
CA SER A 72 -11.74 15.60 -6.74
C SER A 72 -12.10 14.40 -7.61
N LEU A 73 -12.20 13.23 -6.99
CA LEU A 73 -12.64 12.01 -7.65
C LEU A 73 -14.17 12.13 -7.85
N GLY A 74 -14.60 13.23 -8.44
CA GLY A 74 -15.99 13.49 -8.74
C GLY A 74 -16.39 12.55 -9.86
N SER A 75 -17.31 11.63 -9.55
CA SER A 75 -18.02 10.70 -10.44
C SER A 75 -17.57 9.23 -10.43
N ALA A 76 -16.37 8.87 -9.96
CA ALA A 76 -15.99 7.45 -9.92
C ALA A 76 -16.58 6.75 -8.68
N PRO A 77 -17.21 5.56 -8.85
CA PRO A 77 -17.74 4.81 -7.72
C PRO A 77 -16.63 4.42 -6.73
N PRO A 78 -16.87 4.54 -5.42
CA PRO A 78 -15.84 4.27 -4.43
C PRO A 78 -15.44 2.78 -4.39
N LYS A 79 -14.14 2.52 -4.34
CA LYS A 79 -13.56 1.19 -4.13
C LYS A 79 -12.93 1.15 -2.74
N VAL A 80 -13.52 0.39 -1.83
CA VAL A 80 -13.21 0.48 -0.39
C VAL A 80 -12.41 -0.72 0.08
N LEU A 81 -11.36 -0.47 0.86
CA LEU A 81 -10.73 -1.49 1.69
C LEU A 81 -11.05 -1.24 3.16
N PHE A 82 -11.33 -2.32 3.89
CA PHE A 82 -11.45 -2.27 5.34
C PHE A 82 -10.14 -2.67 6.01
N THR A 83 -9.78 -1.98 7.09
CA THR A 83 -8.67 -2.39 7.96
C THR A 83 -9.03 -2.23 9.43
N GLY A 84 -8.73 -3.26 10.22
CA GLY A 84 -8.98 -3.26 11.65
C GLY A 84 -10.45 -3.35 12.08
N VAL A 85 -11.36 -3.30 11.12
CA VAL A 85 -12.80 -3.48 11.29
C VAL A 85 -13.25 -4.66 10.44
N VAL A 86 -14.26 -5.38 10.92
CA VAL A 86 -14.92 -6.45 10.16
C VAL A 86 -15.96 -5.79 9.27
N ALA A 87 -15.94 -6.09 7.97
CA ALA A 87 -16.98 -5.66 7.05
C ALA A 87 -18.30 -6.34 7.46
N SER A 88 -19.26 -5.55 7.94
CA SER A 88 -20.60 -6.03 8.24
C SER A 88 -21.46 -5.94 7.00
N GLU A 89 -22.50 -6.77 6.92
CA GLU A 89 -23.45 -6.73 5.81
C GLU A 89 -24.04 -5.32 5.62
N ALA A 90 -24.32 -4.60 6.72
CA ALA A 90 -24.82 -3.23 6.67
C ALA A 90 -23.84 -2.26 5.99
N MET A 91 -22.53 -2.39 6.23
CA MET A 91 -21.51 -1.58 5.56
C MET A 91 -21.40 -1.92 4.08
N GLU A 92 -21.51 -3.20 3.72
CA GLU A 92 -21.49 -3.60 2.32
C GLU A 92 -22.75 -3.14 1.57
N VAL A 93 -23.92 -3.20 2.19
CA VAL A 93 -25.17 -2.64 1.64
C VAL A 93 -25.03 -1.13 1.46
N ALA A 94 -24.57 -0.40 2.47
CA ALA A 94 -24.37 1.05 2.38
C ALA A 94 -23.38 1.42 1.25
N LEU A 95 -22.29 0.66 1.13
CA LEU A 95 -21.33 0.82 0.03
C LEU A 95 -21.98 0.57 -1.35
N ARG A 96 -22.81 -0.47 -1.47
CA ARG A 96 -23.55 -0.77 -2.71
C ARG A 96 -24.57 0.32 -3.04
N THR A 97 -25.24 0.89 -2.04
CA THR A 97 -26.17 2.03 -2.21
C THR A 97 -25.44 3.27 -2.75
N LEU A 98 -24.18 3.49 -2.35
CA LEU A 98 -23.30 4.53 -2.88
C LEU A 98 -22.77 4.22 -4.30
N GLY A 99 -23.14 3.07 -4.88
CA GLY A 99 -22.61 2.58 -6.16
C GLY A 99 -21.17 2.07 -6.07
N GLY A 100 -20.63 1.91 -4.87
CA GLY A 100 -19.27 1.44 -4.62
C GLY A 100 -19.11 -0.08 -4.56
N SER A 101 -17.87 -0.52 -4.39
CA SER A 101 -17.49 -1.93 -4.28
C SER A 101 -16.32 -2.13 -3.32
N VAL A 102 -16.19 -3.34 -2.77
CA VAL A 102 -15.03 -3.70 -1.95
C VAL A 102 -13.83 -3.96 -2.87
N ALA A 103 -12.73 -3.28 -2.59
CA ALA A 103 -11.47 -3.45 -3.32
C ALA A 103 -10.73 -4.72 -2.88
N THR A 104 -9.96 -5.28 -3.81
CA THR A 104 -9.18 -6.50 -3.55
C THR A 104 -7.81 -6.19 -2.98
N SER A 105 -7.28 -4.99 -3.25
CA SER A 105 -5.94 -4.57 -2.89
C SER A 105 -5.86 -3.07 -2.56
N VAL A 106 -4.70 -2.67 -2.06
CA VAL A 106 -4.38 -1.26 -1.77
C VAL A 106 -4.10 -0.46 -3.04
N PHE A 107 -3.88 -1.17 -4.16
CA PHE A 107 -3.54 -0.56 -5.44
C PHE A 107 -4.77 -0.08 -6.21
N ASP A 108 -5.92 -0.73 -6.00
CA ASP A 108 -7.20 -0.47 -6.67
C ASP A 108 -8.23 0.25 -5.77
N CYS A 109 -7.96 0.43 -4.47
CA CYS A 109 -8.87 1.14 -3.59
C CYS A 109 -8.77 2.67 -3.72
N THR A 110 -9.91 3.33 -3.58
CA THR A 110 -10.03 4.79 -3.53
C THR A 110 -10.21 5.30 -2.10
N HIS A 111 -10.72 4.48 -1.18
CA HIS A 111 -10.90 4.83 0.23
C HIS A 111 -10.51 3.65 1.13
N LEU A 112 -9.89 3.97 2.27
CA LEU A 112 -9.61 3.00 3.33
C LEU A 112 -10.51 3.30 4.54
N VAL A 113 -11.37 2.35 4.90
CA VAL A 113 -12.27 2.45 6.06
C VAL A 113 -11.62 1.83 7.29
N THR A 114 -11.59 2.56 8.40
CA THR A 114 -11.06 2.08 9.69
C THR A 114 -11.67 2.81 10.89
N ASP A 115 -11.75 2.14 12.04
CA ASP A 115 -12.23 2.68 13.31
C ASP A 115 -11.22 3.65 13.97
N ARG A 116 -9.93 3.38 13.78
CA ARG A 116 -8.83 4.12 14.39
C ARG A 116 -7.54 3.93 13.61
N VAL A 117 -6.54 4.76 13.92
CA VAL A 117 -5.20 4.62 13.34
C VAL A 117 -4.58 3.28 13.75
N ARG A 118 -4.07 2.52 12.78
CA ARG A 118 -3.46 1.21 13.00
C ARG A 118 -2.17 1.05 12.19
N ARG A 119 -1.24 0.27 12.72
CA ARG A 119 0.05 -0.05 12.06
C ARG A 119 -0.06 -1.25 11.11
N THR A 120 -1.13 -1.32 10.31
CA THR A 120 -1.33 -2.42 9.34
C THR A 120 -0.73 -2.08 7.98
N ILE A 121 -0.45 -3.11 7.17
CA ILE A 121 0.03 -2.94 5.79
C ILE A 121 -0.94 -2.06 4.99
N LYS A 122 -2.25 -2.37 5.02
CA LYS A 122 -3.27 -1.60 4.29
C LYS A 122 -3.27 -0.12 4.68
N PHE A 123 -3.12 0.17 5.97
CA PHE A 123 -3.07 1.54 6.48
C PHE A 123 -1.82 2.28 6.01
N LEU A 124 -0.64 1.70 6.20
CA LEU A 124 0.62 2.33 5.80
C LEU A 124 0.72 2.53 4.28
N CYS A 125 0.25 1.56 3.50
CA CYS A 125 0.16 1.70 2.04
C CYS A 125 -0.81 2.81 1.63
N ALA A 126 -1.97 2.91 2.28
CA ALA A 126 -2.93 3.99 2.00
C ALA A 126 -2.34 5.36 2.29
N VAL A 127 -1.63 5.53 3.42
CA VAL A 127 -0.92 6.76 3.76
C VAL A 127 0.12 7.11 2.70
N ALA A 128 1.00 6.17 2.35
CA ALA A 128 2.06 6.40 1.37
C ALA A 128 1.52 6.77 -0.03
N ARG A 129 0.34 6.23 -0.39
CA ARG A 129 -0.33 6.51 -1.67
C ARG A 129 -1.20 7.76 -1.65
N GLY A 130 -1.43 8.34 -0.48
CA GLY A 130 -2.39 9.44 -0.33
C GLY A 130 -3.83 9.00 -0.59
N ILE A 131 -4.19 7.77 -0.21
CA ILE A 131 -5.58 7.30 -0.22
C ILE A 131 -6.32 7.94 0.98
N PRO A 132 -7.52 8.52 0.78
CA PRO A 132 -8.40 8.95 1.87
C PRO A 132 -8.64 7.84 2.91
N ILE A 133 -8.44 8.16 4.19
CA ILE A 133 -8.75 7.27 5.32
C ILE A 133 -9.99 7.83 5.99
N VAL A 134 -11.02 7.00 6.09
CA VAL A 134 -12.36 7.40 6.55
C VAL A 134 -12.84 6.46 7.65
N THR A 135 -13.77 6.92 8.47
CA THR A 135 -14.43 6.09 9.48
C THR A 135 -15.60 5.33 8.85
N PRO A 136 -16.10 4.25 9.48
CA PRO A 136 -17.26 3.50 8.97
C PRO A 136 -18.49 4.37 8.70
N GLU A 137 -18.70 5.43 9.50
CA GLU A 137 -19.84 6.34 9.39
C GLU A 137 -19.89 7.06 8.04
N TRP A 138 -18.75 7.22 7.36
CA TRP A 138 -18.68 7.80 6.02
C TRP A 138 -19.55 7.04 5.01
N LEU A 139 -19.72 5.72 5.17
CA LEU A 139 -20.55 4.90 4.28
C LEU A 139 -22.05 5.27 4.37
N HIS A 140 -22.47 5.93 5.45
CA HIS A 140 -23.85 6.32 5.69
C HIS A 140 -24.13 7.79 5.39
N GLN A 141 -23.11 8.57 5.01
CA GLN A 141 -23.25 9.96 4.61
C GLN A 141 -23.72 10.02 3.15
N VAL A 142 -25.02 9.76 2.95
CA VAL A 142 -25.75 9.96 1.69
C VAL A 142 -26.71 11.12 1.84
#